data_AF-A0A0M3JQJ7-F1
#
_entry.id   AF-A0A0M3JQJ7-F1
#
_cell.length_a   1.000
_cell.length_b   1.000
_cell.length_c   1.000
_cell.angle_alpha   90.00
_cell.angle_beta   90.00
_cell.angle_gamma   90.00
#
_symmetry.space_group_name_H-M   'P 1'
#
loop_
_entity.id
_entity.type
_entity.pdbx_description
1 polymer ?
#
loop_
_entity_poly.entity_id
_entity_poly.type
_entity_poly.pdbx_seq_one_letter_code
_entity_poly.pdbx_strand_id
1 'polypeptide(L)' 'MFCGMPNAHDFEGLKNEVLDKNIRAALARNFKTPDDVDLYIGSMVEDPVVGGLVGQTLACLIGDQFKRLRDGDRLAYV' A
#
# COMPACT_ATOMS: atom_id res chain seq x y z
N MET A 1 -12.39 1.21 5.19
CA MET A 1 -11.09 0.95 4.55
C MET A 1 -10.88 1.98 3.45
N PHE A 2 -9.87 2.84 3.56
CA PHE A 2 -9.70 4.05 2.73
C PHE A 2 -9.55 3.74 1.22
N CYS A 3 -8.85 2.67 0.87
CA CYS A 3 -8.57 2.27 -0.51
C CYS A 3 -9.44 1.10 -1.04
N GLY A 4 -10.50 0.69 -0.31
CA GLY A 4 -11.41 -0.37 -0.77
C GLY A 4 -10.83 -1.79 -0.85
N MET A 5 -9.60 -2.01 -0.39
CA MET A 5 -9.00 -3.35 -0.25
C MET A 5 -9.66 -4.11 0.92
N PRO A 6 -9.44 -5.43 1.08
CA PRO A 6 -9.80 -6.16 2.29
C PRO A 6 -8.70 -6.05 3.37
N ASN A 7 -9.08 -6.04 4.66
CA ASN A 7 -8.11 -6.08 5.76
C ASN A 7 -7.49 -7.48 5.87
N ALA A 8 -6.18 -7.56 6.02
CA ALA A 8 -5.49 -8.81 6.30
C ALA A 8 -5.55 -9.14 7.80
N HIS A 9 -5.99 -10.34 8.15
CA HIS A 9 -6.04 -10.82 9.54
C HIS A 9 -4.80 -11.62 9.94
N ASP A 10 -4.01 -12.07 8.96
CA ASP A 10 -2.73 -12.74 9.13
C ASP A 10 -1.79 -12.34 7.98
N PHE A 11 -0.51 -12.68 8.10
CA PHE A 11 0.49 -12.32 7.10
C PHE A 11 0.33 -13.08 5.78
N GLU A 12 -0.36 -14.22 5.74
CA GLU A 12 -0.69 -14.90 4.47
C GLU A 12 -1.86 -14.23 3.75
N GLY A 13 -2.69 -13.46 4.47
CA GLY A 13 -3.70 -12.58 3.92
C GLY A 13 -3.13 -11.51 2.98
N LEU A 14 -1.85 -11.15 3.16
CA LEU A 14 -1.12 -10.19 2.32
C LEU A 14 -0.59 -10.80 1.01
N LYS A 15 -0.92 -12.05 0.68
CA LYS A 15 -0.36 -12.75 -0.49
C LYS A 15 -0.70 -12.14 -1.85
N ASN A 16 -1.72 -11.28 -1.92
CA ASN A 16 -2.12 -10.64 -3.18
C ASN A 16 -1.32 -9.35 -3.42
N GLU A 17 -0.89 -8.70 -2.34
CA GLU A 17 -0.18 -7.43 -2.33
C GLU A 17 1.32 -7.64 -2.20
N VAL A 18 1.75 -8.66 -1.45
CA VAL A 18 3.15 -9.06 -1.25
C VAL A 18 3.31 -10.50 -1.72
N LEU A 19 3.77 -10.70 -2.95
CA LEU A 19 3.85 -12.01 -3.61
C LEU A 19 4.97 -12.88 -3.02
N ASP A 20 6.09 -12.27 -2.61
CA ASP A 20 7.22 -13.00 -2.02
C ASP A 20 6.92 -13.51 -0.61
N LYS A 21 6.91 -14.84 -0.47
CA LYS A 21 6.69 -15.52 0.82
C LYS A 21 7.76 -15.19 1.85
N ASN A 22 9.00 -14.94 1.43
CA ASN A 22 10.10 -14.64 2.35
C ASN A 22 9.90 -13.27 3.01
N ILE A 23 9.35 -12.30 2.27
CA ILE A 23 8.99 -10.98 2.79
C ILE A 23 7.84 -11.12 3.78
N ARG A 24 6.77 -11.86 3.44
CA ARG A 24 5.67 -12.11 4.39
C ARG A 24 6.14 -12.82 5.66
N ALA A 25 7.03 -13.80 5.52
CA ALA A 25 7.65 -14.46 6.67
C ALA A 25 8.55 -13.50 7.48
N ALA A 26 9.21 -12.54 6.84
CA ALA A 26 9.98 -11.51 7.53
C ALA A 26 9.07 -10.54 8.30
N LEU A 27 7.95 -10.12 7.73
CA LEU A 27 6.94 -9.33 8.44
C LEU A 27 6.42 -10.08 9.66
N ALA A 28 6.05 -11.36 9.50
CA ALA A 28 5.56 -12.21 10.59
C ALA A 28 6.57 -12.43 11.73
N ARG A 29 7.87 -12.27 11.48
CA ARG A 29 8.92 -12.34 12.51
C ARG A 29 9.08 -11.03 13.29
N ASN A 30 8.77 -9.88 12.67
CA ASN A 30 9.02 -8.57 13.25
C ASN A 30 7.75 -7.93 13.85
N PHE A 31 6.57 -8.32 13.37
CA PHE A 31 5.28 -7.76 13.78
C PHE A 31 4.36 -8.87 14.32
N LYS A 32 3.54 -8.56 15.33
CA LYS A 32 2.62 -9.53 15.93
C LYS A 32 1.40 -9.78 15.05
N THR A 33 0.86 -8.71 14.47
CA THR A 33 -0.29 -8.74 13.56
C THR A 33 -0.02 -7.86 12.34
N PRO A 34 -0.72 -8.06 11.21
CA PRO A 34 -0.62 -7.16 10.06
C PRO A 34 -0.98 -5.70 10.40
N ASP A 35 -1.85 -5.47 11.38
CA ASP A 35 -2.26 -4.13 11.84
C ASP A 35 -1.12 -3.38 12.56
N ASP A 36 -0.11 -4.10 13.06
CA ASP A 36 1.07 -3.50 13.70
C ASP A 36 2.13 -3.03 12.68
N VAL A 37 1.95 -3.33 11.38
CA VAL A 37 2.91 -2.96 10.33
C VAL A 37 2.79 -1.48 10.02
N ASP A 38 3.89 -0.74 10.19
CA ASP A 38 3.96 0.67 9.81
C ASP A 38 3.60 0.86 8.33
N LEU A 39 2.79 1.87 8.02
CA LEU A 39 2.36 2.18 6.65
C LEU A 39 3.54 2.27 5.67
N TYR A 40 4.65 2.89 6.08
CA TYR A 40 5.83 3.02 5.25
C TYR A 40 6.45 1.65 4.92
N ILE A 41 6.61 0.78 5.91
CA ILE A 41 7.17 -0.57 5.71
C ILE A 41 6.22 -1.40 4.87
N GLY A 42 4.93 -1.45 5.24
CA GLY A 42 3.92 -2.23 4.54
C GLY A 42 3.82 -1.83 3.07
N SER A 43 3.78 -0.52 2.78
CA SER A 43 3.69 -0.06 1.40
C SER A 43 4.94 -0.25 0.55
N MET A 44 6.13 -0.26 1.15
CA MET A 44 7.39 -0.49 0.42
C MET A 44 7.59 -1.96 0.02
N VAL A 45 6.93 -2.88 0.71
CA VAL A 45 7.04 -4.32 0.43
C VAL A 45 5.96 -4.85 -0.48
N GLU A 46 4.93 -4.05 -0.79
CA GLU A 46 3.93 -4.40 -1.79
C GLU A 46 4.55 -4.46 -3.19
N ASP A 47 4.17 -5.48 -3.95
CA ASP A 47 4.54 -5.61 -5.35
C ASP A 47 3.88 -4.51 -6.20
N PRO A 48 4.59 -3.94 -7.19
CA PRO A 48 4.03 -2.90 -8.04
C PRO A 48 2.78 -3.35 -8.80
N VAL A 49 1.81 -2.45 -8.92
CA VAL A 49 0.66 -2.64 -9.81
C VAL A 49 1.11 -2.72 -11.28
N VAL A 50 0.29 -3.34 -12.13
CA VAL A 50 0.60 -3.46 -13.57
C VAL A 50 0.78 -2.07 -14.20
N GLY A 51 1.98 -1.82 -14.74
CA GLY A 51 2.34 -0.55 -15.37
C GLY A 51 2.69 0.58 -14.38
N GLY A 52 2.76 0.28 -13.08
CA GLY A 52 3.17 1.22 -12.03
C GLY A 52 4.51 0.86 -11.39
N LEU A 53 4.97 1.74 -10.50
CA LEU A 53 6.21 1.56 -9.72
C LEU A 53 5.95 1.28 -8.23
N VAL A 54 4.70 1.39 -7.78
CA VAL A 54 4.31 1.25 -6.38
C VAL A 54 3.16 0.25 -6.25
N GLY A 55 3.04 -0.33 -5.07
CA GLY A 55 1.93 -1.22 -4.73
C GLY A 55 0.57 -0.52 -4.66
N GLN A 56 -0.47 -1.33 -4.52
CA GLN A 56 -1.86 -0.89 -4.57
C GLN A 56 -2.18 0.17 -3.50
N THR A 57 -1.61 0.05 -2.29
CA THR A 57 -1.82 1.00 -1.20
C THR A 57 -1.27 2.38 -1.55
N LEU A 58 -0.01 2.45 -2.01
CA LEU A 58 0.57 3.75 -2.40
C LEU A 58 -0.03 4.31 -3.67
N ALA A 59 -0.39 3.47 -4.65
CA ALA A 59 -1.09 3.93 -5.85
C ALA A 59 -2.38 4.67 -5.49
N CYS A 60 -3.16 4.14 -4.54
CA CYS A 60 -4.35 4.78 -4.01
C CYS A 60 -4.03 6.08 -3.25
N LEU A 61 -3.14 6.03 -2.24
CA LEU A 61 -2.84 7.18 -1.37
C LEU A 61 -2.23 8.35 -2.15
N ILE A 62 -1.21 8.07 -2.95
CA ILE A 62 -0.52 9.07 -3.77
C ILE A 62 -1.48 9.60 -4.84
N GLY A 63 -2.25 8.72 -5.49
CA GLY A 63 -3.24 9.13 -6.49
C GLY A 63 -4.30 10.08 -5.94
N ASP A 64 -4.87 9.77 -4.77
CA ASP A 64 -5.85 10.64 -4.10
C ASP A 64 -5.21 11.99 -3.70
N GLN A 65 -4.00 11.95 -3.14
CA GLN A 65 -3.27 13.17 -2.75
C GLN A 65 -2.97 14.08 -3.95
N PHE A 66 -2.46 13.54 -5.06
CA PHE A 66 -2.18 14.33 -6.28
C PHE A 66 -3.46 14.85 -6.92
N LYS A 67 -4.53 14.05 -6.92
CA LYS A 67 -5.83 14.51 -7.42
C LYS A 67 -6.34 15.71 -6.62
N ARG A 68 -6.31 15.63 -5.28
CA ARG A 68 -6.73 16.74 -4.40
C ARG A 68 -5.86 17.98 -4.59
N LEU A 69 -4.55 17.81 -4.76
CA LEU A 69 -3.64 18.93 -5.04
C LEU A 69 -4.00 19.61 -6.36
N ARG A 70 -4.19 18.84 -7.44
CA ARG A 70 -4.58 19.38 -8.75
C ARG A 70 -5.94 20.07 -8.69
N ASP A 71 -6.95 19.41 -8.13
CA ASP A 71 -8.32 19.92 -8.11
C ASP A 71 -8.48 21.11 -7.15
N GLY A 72 -7.63 21.21 -6.13
CA GLY A 72 -7.64 22.28 -5.12
C GLY A 72 -6.73 23.47 -5.42
N ASP A 73 -5.80 23.36 -6.38
CA ASP A 73 -4.89 24.44 -6.72
C ASP A 73 -5.49 25.35 -7.81
N ARG A 74 -5.93 26.55 -7.39
CA ARG A 74 -6.46 27.59 -8.28
C ARG A 74 -5.46 28.05 -9.34
N LEU A 75 -4.16 27.90 -9.07
CA LEU A 75 -3.07 28.28 -9.97
C LEU A 75 -2.50 27.08 -10.71
N ALA A 76 -3.09 25.88 -10.57
CA ALA A 76 -2.68 24.72 -11.33
C ALA A 76 -2.83 25.01 -12.81
N TYR A 77 -1.73 24.86 -13.53
CA TYR A 77 -1.73 24.86 -14.99
C TYR A 77 -2.14 23.47 -15.44
N VAL A 78 -3.32 23.38 -16.05
CA VAL A 78 -3.86 22.19 -16.72
C VAL A 78 -3.83 22.40 -18.22
#